data_AF-A0A2V8ZSP3-F1
#
_entry.id   AF-A0A2V8ZSP3-F1
#
_cell.length_a   1.000
_cell.length_b   1.000
_cell.length_c   1.000
_cell.angle_alpha   90.00
_cell.angle_beta   90.00
_cell.angle_gamma   90.00
#
_symmetry.space_group_name_H-M   'P 1'
#
loop_
_entity.id
_entity.type
_entity.pdbx_description
1 polymer ?
#
loop_
_entity_poly.entity_id
_entity_poly.type
_entity_poly.pdbx_seq_one_letter_code
_entity_poly.pdbx_strand_id
1 'polypeptide(L)' 'MYKTAKSSSLALKKERAAKSAPTQEDIAQRAYEIYLERGGAPGHELDDWTRAERELGQNNGHGRRKSESKSVAA' A
#
# COMPACT_ATOMS: atom_id res chain seq x y z
N MET A 1 3.04 -17.10 32.38
CA MET A 1 3.35 -17.96 31.22
C MET A 1 2.76 -17.23 30.01
N TYR A 2 3.59 -16.81 29.06
CA TYR A 2 3.38 -15.71 28.09
C TYR A 2 1.91 -15.41 27.69
N LYS A 3 1.45 -14.19 28.00
CA LYS A 3 0.34 -13.54 27.30
C LYS A 3 0.93 -12.38 26.54
N THR A 4 1.16 -12.54 25.25
CA THR A 4 1.46 -11.40 24.38
C THR A 4 0.61 -11.54 23.12
N ALA A 5 -0.32 -10.60 22.99
CA ALA A 5 -1.27 -10.49 21.93
C ALA A 5 -0.56 -10.50 20.56
N LYS A 6 -0.75 -11.57 19.81
CA LYS A 6 -0.60 -11.55 18.35
C LYS A 6 -1.85 -10.85 17.81
N SER A 7 -1.67 -9.94 16.85
CA SER A 7 -2.73 -9.22 16.11
C SER A 7 -3.13 -7.83 16.61
N SER A 8 -2.15 -6.91 16.73
CA SER A 8 -2.45 -5.47 16.65
C SER A 8 -1.33 -4.61 16.06
N SER A 9 -0.18 -5.18 15.66
CA SER A 9 0.90 -4.41 15.01
C SER A 9 0.85 -4.37 13.47
N LEU A 10 -0.04 -5.14 12.83
CA LEU A 10 -0.25 -5.04 11.38
C LEU A 10 -1.35 -4.03 11.00
N ALA A 11 -2.19 -3.64 11.97
CA ALA A 11 -3.34 -2.77 11.70
C ALA A 11 -3.03 -1.26 11.77
N LEU A 12 -1.94 -0.85 12.43
CA LEU A 12 -1.64 0.58 12.63
C LEU A 12 -0.53 1.11 11.72
N LYS A 13 0.20 0.24 11.01
CA LYS A 13 1.27 0.65 10.08
C LYS A 13 0.73 1.04 8.68
N LYS A 14 -0.58 0.96 8.48
CA LYS A 14 -1.29 1.32 7.24
C LYS A 14 -1.70 2.81 7.19
N GLU A 15 -1.71 3.53 8.31
CA GLU A 15 -2.27 4.89 8.37
C GLU A 15 -1.25 6.04 8.30
N ARG A 16 0.05 5.75 8.14
CA ARG A 16 1.11 6.78 8.07
C ARG A 16 2.01 6.65 6.84
N ALA A 17 1.44 6.27 5.69
CA ALA A 17 2.00 6.67 4.39
C ALA A 17 1.84 8.20 4.25
N ALA A 18 2.62 8.92 5.05
CA ALA A 18 2.56 10.34 5.24
C ALA A 18 3.25 11.03 4.06
N LYS A 19 2.48 11.29 3.00
CA LYS A 19 2.62 12.44 2.08
C LYS A 19 4.00 12.67 1.42
N SER A 20 4.91 11.71 1.48
CA SER A 20 6.28 11.79 0.97
C SER A 20 6.47 10.63 0.01
N ALA A 21 7.22 10.83 -1.07
CA ALA A 21 7.41 9.86 -2.15
C ALA A 21 7.55 8.42 -1.61
N PRO A 22 6.96 7.41 -2.28
CA PRO A 22 6.98 6.05 -1.78
C PRO A 22 8.42 5.58 -1.56
N THR A 23 8.68 5.00 -0.38
CA THR A 23 10.01 4.48 -0.07
C THR A 23 10.25 3.17 -0.82
N GLN A 24 11.51 2.81 -1.00
CA GLN A 24 11.87 1.54 -1.65
C GLN A 24 11.29 0.33 -0.89
N GLU A 25 11.16 0.40 0.43
CA GLU A 25 10.50 -0.63 1.24
C GLU A 25 8.99 -0.72 1.01
N ASP A 26 8.30 0.40 0.79
CA ASP A 26 6.87 0.38 0.43
C ASP A 26 6.68 -0.29 -0.93
N ILE A 27 7.57 0.06 -1.87
CA ILE A 27 7.57 -0.50 -3.20
C ILE A 27 7.87 -2.01 -3.17
N ALA A 28 8.88 -2.45 -2.39
CA ALA A 28 9.22 -3.86 -2.25
C ALA A 28 8.06 -4.68 -1.64
N GLN A 29 7.37 -4.14 -0.64
CA GLN A 29 6.18 -4.78 -0.07
C GLN A 29 5.08 -4.94 -1.13
N ARG A 30 4.80 -3.88 -1.90
CA ARG A 30 3.76 -3.92 -2.94
C ARG A 30 4.14 -4.88 -4.08
N ALA A 31 5.41 -4.92 -4.48
CA ALA A 31 5.90 -5.87 -5.47
C ALA A 31 5.75 -7.33 -5.01
N TYR A 32 6.01 -7.59 -3.73
CA TYR A 32 5.80 -8.92 -3.14
C TYR A 32 4.32 -9.33 -3.11
N GLU A 33 3.40 -8.40 -2.82
CA GLU A 33 1.96 -8.66 -2.94
C GLU A 33 1.58 -9.05 -4.38
N ILE A 34 2.07 -8.32 -5.38
CA ILE A 34 1.82 -8.61 -6.81
C ILE A 34 2.38 -9.99 -7.20
N TYR A 35 3.59 -10.33 -6.73
CA TYR A 35 4.19 -11.65 -6.92
C TYR A 35 3.29 -12.76 -6.37
N LEU A 36 2.72 -12.57 -5.17
CA LEU A 36 1.77 -13.52 -4.58
C LEU A 36 0.46 -13.58 -5.37
N GLU A 37 -0.08 -12.46 -5.83
CA GLU A 37 -1.30 -12.40 -6.65
C GLU A 37 -1.16 -13.15 -7.99
N ARG A 38 0.04 -13.15 -8.60
CA ARG A 38 0.34 -13.94 -9.81
C ARG A 38 0.51 -15.44 -9.53
N GLY A 39 0.55 -15.85 -8.27
CA GLY A 39 0.81 -17.25 -7.88
C GLY A 39 2.30 -17.57 -7.74
N GLY A 40 3.15 -16.56 -7.53
CA GLY A 40 4.54 -16.75 -7.16
C GLY A 40 5.47 -17.20 -8.30
N ALA A 41 5.18 -16.80 -9.55
CA ALA A 41 6.03 -17.16 -10.67
C ALA A 41 7.34 -16.32 -10.68
N PRO A 42 8.53 -16.92 -10.59
CA PRO A 42 9.81 -16.20 -10.65
C PRO A 42 10.06 -15.64 -12.06
N GLY A 43 10.89 -14.59 -12.18
CA GLY A 43 11.28 -13.97 -13.46
C GLY A 43 10.54 -12.67 -13.79
N HIS A 44 9.61 -12.24 -12.93
CA HIS A 44 8.85 -11.00 -13.11
C HIS A 44 9.10 -9.99 -11.99
N GLU A 45 10.11 -10.19 -11.13
CA GLU A 45 10.36 -9.30 -9.98
C GLU A 45 10.56 -7.83 -10.40
N LEU A 46 11.24 -7.58 -11.53
CA LEU A 46 11.44 -6.24 -12.08
C LEU A 46 10.13 -5.60 -12.57
N ASP A 47 9.23 -6.40 -13.16
CA ASP A 47 7.93 -5.95 -13.63
C ASP A 47 7.00 -5.63 -12.43
N ASP A 48 6.98 -6.53 -11.45
CA ASP A 48 6.26 -6.38 -10.18
C ASP A 48 6.75 -5.13 -9.43
N TRP A 49 8.07 -4.89 -9.43
CA TRP A 49 8.68 -3.70 -8.85
C TRP A 49 8.25 -2.43 -9.59
N THR A 50 8.40 -2.38 -10.91
CA THR A 50 8.01 -1.21 -11.71
C THR A 50 6.52 -0.89 -11.58
N ARG A 51 5.68 -1.92 -11.49
CA ARG A 51 4.25 -1.79 -11.26
C ARG A 51 3.94 -1.23 -9.87
N ALA A 52 4.60 -1.75 -8.83
CA ALA A 52 4.49 -1.26 -7.47
C ALA A 52 4.87 0.24 -7.35
N GLU A 53 5.93 0.67 -8.03
CA GLU A 53 6.32 2.09 -8.07
C GLU A 53 5.23 2.97 -8.67
N ARG A 54 4.60 2.53 -9.76
CA ARG A 54 3.50 3.26 -10.40
C ARG A 54 2.28 3.34 -9.50
N GLU A 55 1.87 2.22 -8.90
CA GLU A 55 0.70 2.18 -8.03
C GLU A 55 0.89 3.06 -6.78
N LEU A 56 2.06 3.02 -6.15
CA LEU A 56 2.36 3.84 -4.97
C LEU A 56 2.63 5.31 -5.30
N GLY A 57 3.29 5.59 -6.44
CA GLY A 57 3.53 6.95 -6.94
C GLY A 57 2.23 7.68 -7.29
N GLN A 58 1.26 6.95 -7.84
CA GLN A 58 -0.09 7.49 -8.09
C GLN A 58 -0.83 7.71 -6.76
N ASN A 59 -0.86 6.73 -5.87
CA ASN A 59 -1.66 6.82 -4.63
C ASN A 59 -1.18 7.96 -3.70
N ASN A 60 0.13 8.23 -3.67
CA ASN A 60 0.71 9.30 -2.86
C ASN A 60 0.49 10.72 -3.44
N GLY A 61 0.24 10.84 -4.75
CA GLY A 61 -0.16 12.09 -5.41
C GLY A 61 -1.67 12.40 -5.27
N HIS A 62 -2.49 11.41 -4.88
CA HIS A 62 -3.95 11.53 -4.82
C HIS A 62 -4.50 11.78 -3.41
N GLY A 63 -3.76 12.51 -2.58
CA GLY A 63 -4.31 13.21 -1.41
C GLY A 63 -5.34 14.31 -1.74
N ARG A 64 -5.95 14.29 -2.93
CA ARG A 64 -6.95 15.27 -3.40
C ARG A 64 -8.06 14.60 -4.20
N ARG A 65 -8.89 13.78 -3.56
CA ARG A 65 -10.36 14.00 -3.46
C ARG A 65 -10.93 12.93 -2.55
N LYS A 66 -10.90 13.23 -1.25
CA LYS A 66 -12.09 12.99 -0.44
C LYS A 66 -13.22 13.83 -1.08
N SER A 67 -13.93 13.23 -2.03
CA SER A 67 -15.32 13.59 -2.34
C SER A 67 -16.14 12.67 -1.44
N GLU A 68 -16.25 12.94 -0.14
CA GLU A 68 -17.34 13.77 0.39
C GLU A 68 -18.37 14.20 -0.66
N SER A 69 -19.09 13.22 -1.21
CA SER A 69 -20.47 13.43 -1.65
C SER A 69 -21.33 13.58 -0.39
N LYS A 70 -21.24 14.75 0.25
CA LYS A 70 -22.23 15.22 1.23
C LYS A 70 -22.43 16.71 1.04
N SER A 71 -23.35 17.04 0.14
CA SER A 71 -23.99 18.34 -0.14
C SER A 71 -25.06 18.00 -1.19
N VAL A 72 -26.36 18.27 -1.07
CA VAL A 72 -27.03 19.47 -0.56
C VAL A 72 -28.45 19.15 -0.05
N ALA A 73 -28.94 20.00 0.84
CA ALA A 73 -30.28 20.04 1.40
C ALA A 73 -31.38 20.35 0.35
N ALA A 74 -32.56 19.78 0.57
CA ALA A 74 -33.88 20.33 0.26
C ALA A 74 -34.94 19.53 1.06
#